data_AF-A0A5C4LP77-F1
#
_entry.id   AF-A0A5C4LP77-F1
#
_cell.length_a   1.000
_cell.length_b   1.000
_cell.length_c   1.000
_cell.angle_alpha   90.00
_cell.angle_beta   90.00
_cell.angle_gamma   90.00
#
_symmetry.space_group_name_H-M   'P 1'
#
loop_
_entity.id
_entity.type
_entity.pdbx_description
1 polymer ?
#
loop_
_entity_poly.entity_id
_entity_poly.type
_entity_poly.pdbx_seq_one_letter_code
_entity_poly.pdbx_strand_id
1 'polypeptide(L)'
;MLRKWVVGQIEARGIQQKELAAAIGVSADTMSRMLSGKRTIKAEDLSRISAFFGEQPPLTTAPSERKVSYVKVLGEVAAGAFVDMHYVDFAEYTIPYLADPRWSPEAVRALVVRGESINRQARDGDHVIMLDIGEAPRSFRAGDWVVAERVKGGLKETTVKQVRKGSDGSWELWPDSDDQRFQDPLIVEDGEADSVKVIGFVLDFMRSGTRF
;
A
#
# COMPACT_ATOMS: atom_id res chain seq x y z
N MET A 1 0.45 25.00 1.89
CA MET A 1 1.76 24.65 2.48
C MET A 1 2.90 25.25 1.65
N LEU A 2 3.08 24.82 0.39
CA LEU A 2 4.12 25.36 -0.52
C LEU A 2 4.15 26.88 -0.68
N ARG A 3 3.00 27.53 -0.93
CA ARG A 3 2.92 29.00 -1.07
C ARG A 3 3.45 29.73 0.17
N LYS A 4 3.03 29.30 1.36
CA LYS A 4 3.47 29.88 2.64
C LYS A 4 4.97 29.71 2.83
N TRP A 5 5.53 28.56 2.42
CA TRP A 5 6.97 28.34 2.46
C TRP A 5 7.72 29.31 1.53
N VAL A 6 7.28 29.47 0.28
CA VAL A 6 7.93 30.42 -0.65
C VAL A 6 7.87 31.85 -0.10
N VAL A 7 6.71 32.29 0.42
CA VAL A 7 6.58 33.62 1.05
C VAL A 7 7.50 33.76 2.26
N GLY A 8 7.57 32.75 3.14
CA GLY A 8 8.45 32.77 4.30
C GLY A 8 9.94 32.84 3.93
N GLN A 9 10.36 32.16 2.86
CA GLN A 9 11.75 32.25 2.36
C GLN A 9 12.07 33.64 1.81
N ILE A 10 11.11 34.26 1.12
CA ILE A 10 11.26 35.64 0.61
C ILE A 10 11.44 36.61 1.78
N GLU A 11 10.60 36.50 2.81
CA GLU A 11 10.63 37.35 4.01
C GLU A 11 11.92 37.14 4.81
N ALA A 12 12.31 35.88 5.08
CA ALA A 12 13.48 35.54 5.87
C ALA A 12 14.79 36.03 5.22
N ARG A 13 14.85 36.05 3.89
CA ARG A 13 16.04 36.46 3.13
C ARG A 13 15.99 37.93 2.68
N GLY A 14 14.90 38.62 2.98
CA GLY A 14 14.71 40.04 2.65
C GLY A 14 14.72 40.35 1.14
N ILE A 15 14.44 39.35 0.29
CA ILE A 15 14.42 39.54 -1.17
C ILE A 15 13.04 39.99 -1.65
N GLN A 16 12.97 40.57 -2.84
CA GLN A 16 11.69 40.95 -3.44
C GLN A 16 11.12 39.82 -4.32
N GLN A 17 9.80 39.68 -4.39
CA GLN A 17 9.14 38.69 -5.27
C GLN A 17 9.58 38.83 -6.74
N LYS A 18 9.83 40.06 -7.20
CA LYS A 18 10.32 40.36 -8.56
C LYS A 18 11.73 39.83 -8.81
N GLU A 19 12.58 39.81 -7.78
CA GLU A 19 13.95 39.31 -7.86
C GLU A 19 13.95 37.79 -7.95
N LEU A 20 13.13 37.12 -7.13
CA LEU A 20 12.92 35.67 -7.25
C LEU A 20 12.38 35.31 -8.65
N ALA A 21 11.38 36.06 -9.15
CA ALA A 21 10.80 35.82 -10.46
C ALA A 21 11.85 35.90 -11.59
N ALA A 22 12.67 36.96 -11.56
CA ALA A 22 13.77 37.13 -12.51
C ALA A 22 14.79 35.99 -12.41
N ALA A 23 15.16 35.58 -11.20
CA ALA A 23 16.17 34.54 -10.98
C ALA A 23 15.72 33.14 -11.45
N ILE A 24 14.42 32.82 -11.36
CA ILE A 24 13.88 31.52 -11.80
C ILE A 24 13.33 31.53 -13.23
N GLY A 25 13.42 32.67 -13.93
CA GLY A 25 13.00 32.83 -15.32
C GLY A 25 11.49 32.86 -15.53
N VAL A 26 10.73 33.45 -14.59
CA VAL A 26 9.27 33.66 -14.74
C VAL A 26 8.91 35.14 -14.64
N SER A 27 7.76 35.54 -15.20
CA SER A 27 7.30 36.93 -15.08
C SER A 27 6.87 37.28 -13.65
N ALA A 28 7.00 38.55 -13.26
CA ALA A 28 6.55 39.04 -11.95
C ALA A 28 5.04 38.79 -11.72
N ASP A 29 4.22 38.91 -12.77
CA ASP A 29 2.80 38.55 -12.74
C ASP A 29 2.58 37.05 -12.50
N THR A 30 3.37 36.19 -13.14
CA THR A 30 3.32 34.74 -12.90
C THR A 30 3.64 34.41 -11.45
N MET A 31 4.70 35.01 -10.89
CA MET A 31 5.07 34.87 -9.48
C MET A 31 3.96 35.34 -8.55
N SER A 32 3.39 36.52 -8.80
CA SER A 32 2.27 37.05 -8.01
C SER A 32 1.05 36.12 -8.04
N ARG A 33 0.71 35.56 -9.21
CA ARG A 33 -0.38 34.58 -9.35
C ARG A 33 -0.08 33.27 -8.64
N MET A 34 1.16 32.81 -8.64
CA MET A 34 1.59 31.63 -7.86
C MET A 34 1.42 31.86 -6.36
N LEU A 35 1.90 33.00 -5.85
CA LEU A 35 1.90 33.31 -4.41
C LEU A 35 0.48 33.61 -3.89
N SER A 36 -0.34 34.31 -4.67
CA SER A 36 -1.76 34.52 -4.37
C SER A 36 -2.62 33.26 -4.55
N GLY A 37 -2.07 32.20 -5.15
CA GLY A 37 -2.78 30.94 -5.35
C GLY A 37 -3.73 30.89 -6.55
N LYS A 38 -3.76 31.96 -7.36
CA LYS A 38 -4.48 31.99 -8.64
C LYS A 38 -3.82 31.12 -9.72
N ARG A 39 -2.57 30.69 -9.52
CA ARG A 39 -1.85 29.73 -10.35
C ARG A 39 -1.17 28.67 -9.47
N THR A 40 -1.25 27.41 -9.89
CA THR A 40 -0.51 26.32 -9.24
C THR A 40 0.99 26.43 -9.52
N ILE A 41 1.83 26.21 -8.49
CA ILE A 41 3.28 26.08 -8.65
C ILE A 41 3.56 24.68 -9.21
N LYS A 42 4.07 24.61 -10.44
CA LYS A 42 4.37 23.33 -11.09
C LYS A 42 5.69 22.76 -10.55
N ALA A 43 5.92 21.46 -10.78
CA ALA A 43 7.14 20.78 -10.35
C ALA A 43 8.41 21.47 -10.89
N GLU A 44 8.39 21.91 -12.15
CA GLU A 44 9.51 22.63 -12.77
C GLU A 44 9.79 23.98 -12.10
N ASP A 45 8.74 24.78 -11.85
CA ASP A 45 8.84 26.06 -11.14
C ASP A 45 9.40 25.83 -9.72
N LEU A 46 8.94 24.77 -9.06
CA LEU A 46 9.36 24.41 -7.71
C LEU A 46 10.82 23.98 -7.65
N SER A 47 11.31 23.21 -8.62
CA SER A 47 12.72 22.83 -8.73
C SER A 47 13.62 24.05 -8.85
N ARG A 48 13.24 25.04 -9.67
CA ARG A 48 14.00 26.29 -9.84
C ARG A 48 13.98 27.15 -8.57
N ILE A 49 12.83 27.25 -7.90
CA ILE A 49 12.70 27.95 -6.61
C ILE A 49 13.59 27.29 -5.54
N SER A 50 13.60 25.95 -5.48
CA SER A 50 14.42 25.19 -4.52
C SER A 50 15.92 25.40 -4.78
N ALA A 51 16.32 25.37 -6.05
CA ALA A 51 17.71 25.64 -6.45
C ALA A 51 18.14 27.07 -6.09
N PHE A 52 17.26 28.06 -6.28
CA PHE A 52 17.55 29.44 -5.92
C PHE A 52 17.74 29.63 -4.41
N PHE A 53 16.90 29.01 -3.59
CA PHE A 53 17.03 29.10 -2.13
C PHE A 53 18.12 28.18 -1.56
N GLY A 54 18.53 27.14 -2.28
CA GLY A 54 19.41 26.09 -1.75
C GLY A 54 18.72 25.24 -0.66
N GLU A 55 17.40 25.34 -0.55
CA GLU A 55 16.58 24.61 0.41
C GLU A 55 15.47 23.88 -0.36
N GLN A 56 15.22 22.63 0.06
CA GLN A 56 14.04 21.94 -0.44
C GLN A 56 12.80 22.52 0.24
N PRO A 57 11.69 22.71 -0.50
CA PRO A 57 10.40 22.97 0.12
C PRO A 57 10.09 21.88 1.16
N PRO A 58 9.20 22.16 2.12
CA PRO A 58 8.53 21.12 2.89
C PRO A 58 7.56 20.38 1.94
N LEU A 59 8.13 19.69 0.96
CA LEU A 59 7.56 18.61 0.18
C LEU A 59 7.77 17.28 0.87
N THR A 60 8.61 17.25 1.91
CA THR A 60 8.49 16.23 2.93
C THR A 60 7.08 16.37 3.50
N THR A 61 6.19 15.47 3.10
CA THR A 61 5.67 14.57 4.12
C THR A 61 6.88 14.27 4.99
N ALA A 62 7.03 14.95 6.14
CA ALA A 62 7.91 14.43 7.18
C ALA A 62 7.66 12.93 7.15
N PRO A 63 8.68 12.05 7.05
CA PRO A 63 8.43 10.63 7.12
C PRO A 63 7.52 10.50 8.33
N SER A 64 6.23 10.20 8.10
CA SER A 64 5.28 10.21 9.20
C SER A 64 5.89 9.16 10.09
N GLU A 65 6.43 9.54 11.26
CA GLU A 65 7.30 8.66 12.02
C GLU A 65 6.56 7.35 12.14
N ARG A 66 6.96 6.35 11.34
CA ARG A 66 6.22 5.10 11.26
C ARG A 66 6.53 4.48 12.58
N LYS A 67 5.58 4.58 13.50
CA LYS A 67 5.79 4.08 14.84
C LYS A 67 5.81 2.57 14.74
N VAL A 68 6.77 1.98 15.45
CA VAL A 68 6.69 0.55 15.73
C VAL A 68 5.40 0.35 16.53
N SER A 69 4.51 -0.46 15.99
CA SER A 69 3.25 -0.86 16.61
C SER A 69 3.18 -2.39 16.59
N TYR A 70 2.10 -2.94 17.12
CA TYR A 70 1.81 -4.37 17.09
C TYR A 70 0.57 -4.63 16.25
N VAL A 71 0.65 -5.63 15.39
CA VAL A 71 -0.47 -6.12 14.58
C VAL A 71 -0.84 -7.52 15.04
N LYS A 72 -2.15 -7.79 15.11
CA LYS A 72 -2.65 -9.12 15.46
C LYS A 72 -2.51 -10.07 14.28
N VAL A 73 -1.92 -11.24 14.54
CA VAL A 73 -1.96 -12.39 13.64
C VAL A 73 -3.20 -13.21 13.97
N LEU A 74 -4.12 -13.32 13.02
CA LEU A 74 -5.47 -13.87 13.26
C LEU A 74 -5.72 -15.23 12.60
N GLY A 75 -4.75 -15.74 11.84
CA GLY A 75 -4.93 -16.98 11.11
C GLY A 75 -3.80 -17.25 10.13
N GLU A 76 -4.07 -18.18 9.24
CA GLU A 76 -3.13 -18.67 8.23
C GLU A 76 -3.62 -18.37 6.82
N VAL A 77 -2.67 -18.17 5.89
CA VAL A 77 -2.93 -18.21 4.45
C VAL A 77 -2.25 -19.44 3.86
N ALA A 78 -3.03 -20.31 3.24
CA ALA A 78 -2.58 -21.61 2.78
C ALA A 78 -3.32 -21.97 1.49
N ALA A 79 -2.66 -21.81 0.34
CA ALA A 79 -3.29 -22.16 -0.92
C ALA A 79 -3.53 -23.68 -1.03
N GLY A 80 -4.74 -24.05 -1.42
CA GLY A 80 -5.22 -25.43 -1.51
C GLY A 80 -5.70 -26.02 -0.18
N ALA A 81 -5.55 -25.32 0.95
CA ALA A 81 -6.02 -25.80 2.24
C ALA A 81 -7.43 -25.27 2.54
N PHE A 82 -8.38 -26.19 2.62
CA PHE A 82 -9.77 -25.90 2.93
C PHE A 82 -10.08 -26.26 4.38
N VAL A 83 -10.59 -25.30 5.14
CA VAL A 83 -10.94 -25.45 6.55
C VAL A 83 -12.45 -25.28 6.72
N ASP A 84 -13.05 -26.00 7.67
CA ASP A 84 -14.46 -25.83 8.01
C ASP A 84 -14.72 -24.39 8.51
N MET A 85 -15.73 -23.72 7.94
CA MET A 85 -16.08 -22.34 8.32
C MET A 85 -16.47 -22.19 9.79
N HIS A 86 -16.94 -23.26 10.43
CA HIS A 86 -17.38 -23.27 11.83
C HIS A 86 -16.25 -23.62 12.81
N TYR A 87 -15.06 -23.99 12.31
CA TYR A 87 -13.97 -24.47 13.15
C TYR A 87 -12.65 -23.80 12.78
N VAL A 88 -12.32 -22.71 13.48
CA VAL A 88 -11.01 -22.06 13.39
C VAL A 88 -10.37 -22.10 14.77
N ASP A 89 -9.44 -23.04 14.96
CA ASP A 89 -8.62 -23.16 16.16
C ASP A 89 -7.25 -22.52 15.89
N PHE A 90 -7.22 -21.19 15.88
CA PHE A 90 -5.98 -20.44 15.73
C PHE A 90 -5.73 -19.60 16.98
N ALA A 91 -4.61 -19.83 17.64
CA ALA A 91 -4.16 -19.02 18.77
C ALA A 91 -3.63 -17.68 18.26
N GLU A 92 -4.41 -16.61 18.44
CA GLU A 92 -3.99 -15.26 18.08
C GLU A 92 -2.72 -14.82 18.84
N TYR A 93 -1.84 -14.11 18.16
CA TYR A 93 -0.67 -13.47 18.75
C TYR A 93 -0.39 -12.13 18.07
N THR A 94 0.59 -11.37 18.56
CA THR A 94 0.99 -10.11 17.94
C THR A 94 2.43 -10.13 17.47
N ILE A 95 2.70 -9.39 16.40
CA ILE A 95 4.05 -9.15 15.88
C ILE A 95 4.29 -7.66 15.74
N PRO A 96 5.54 -7.18 15.92
CA PRO A 96 5.86 -5.79 15.68
C PRO A 96 5.80 -5.46 14.18
N TYR A 97 5.28 -4.30 13.81
CA TYR A 97 5.32 -3.79 12.44
C TYR A 97 5.47 -2.27 12.41
N LEU A 98 5.88 -1.73 11.25
CA LEU A 98 5.95 -0.30 11.04
C LEU A 98 4.58 0.22 10.61
N ALA A 99 3.86 0.85 11.56
CA ALA A 99 2.51 1.34 11.31
C ALA A 99 2.50 2.49 10.30
N ASP A 100 1.59 2.40 9.33
CA ASP A 100 1.25 3.50 8.45
C ASP A 100 0.10 4.29 9.08
N PRO A 101 0.30 5.57 9.46
CA PRO A 101 -0.71 6.33 10.19
C PRO A 101 -1.95 6.70 9.36
N ARG A 102 -1.97 6.35 8.06
CA ARG A 102 -3.17 6.47 7.22
C ARG A 102 -4.27 5.49 7.61
N TRP A 103 -3.92 4.39 8.27
CA TRP A 103 -4.84 3.30 8.61
C TRP A 103 -5.04 3.19 10.12
N SER A 104 -6.28 2.91 10.54
CA SER A 104 -6.55 2.56 11.93
C SER A 104 -5.86 1.23 12.26
N PRO A 105 -5.30 1.03 13.47
CA PRO A 105 -4.72 -0.26 13.86
C PRO A 105 -5.67 -1.45 13.68
N GLU A 106 -6.98 -1.26 13.86
CA GLU A 106 -8.01 -2.29 13.73
C GLU A 106 -8.28 -2.70 12.27
N ALA A 107 -7.97 -1.81 11.32
CA ALA A 107 -8.07 -2.07 9.88
C ALA A 107 -6.92 -2.94 9.37
N VAL A 108 -5.83 -3.06 10.14
CA VAL A 108 -4.62 -3.76 9.76
C VAL A 108 -4.52 -5.08 10.53
N ARG A 109 -4.33 -6.17 9.80
CA ARG A 109 -4.24 -7.53 10.34
C ARG A 109 -3.04 -8.24 9.76
N ALA A 110 -2.62 -9.32 10.40
CA ALA A 110 -1.58 -10.20 9.90
C ALA A 110 -2.10 -11.64 9.77
N LEU A 111 -1.53 -12.36 8.81
CA LEU A 111 -1.75 -13.79 8.62
C LEU A 111 -0.38 -14.46 8.42
N VAL A 112 -0.22 -15.69 8.93
CA VAL A 112 1.00 -16.47 8.70
C VAL A 112 0.89 -17.25 7.39
N VAL A 113 1.93 -17.21 6.58
CA VAL A 113 2.03 -17.94 5.31
C VAL A 113 2.29 -19.41 5.60
N ARG A 114 1.53 -20.29 4.96
CA ARG A 114 1.74 -21.73 4.95
C ARG A 114 1.89 -22.26 3.53
N GLY A 115 2.94 -23.02 3.30
CA GLY A 115 3.25 -23.60 1.99
C GLY A 115 3.92 -22.63 1.02
N GLU A 116 3.87 -22.96 -0.27
CA GLU A 116 4.81 -22.44 -1.28
C GLU A 116 4.15 -21.62 -2.39
N SER A 117 2.85 -21.34 -2.32
CA SER A 117 2.09 -20.70 -3.42
C SER A 117 2.52 -19.28 -3.77
N ILE A 118 3.31 -18.65 -2.91
CA ILE A 118 3.89 -17.32 -3.11
C ILE A 118 5.38 -17.30 -2.73
N ASN A 119 6.09 -18.44 -2.84
CA ASN A 119 7.45 -18.62 -2.29
C ASN A 119 8.52 -17.70 -2.91
N ARG A 120 8.26 -17.11 -4.08
CA ARG A 120 9.12 -16.06 -4.67
C ARG A 120 9.03 -14.75 -3.88
N GLN A 121 7.91 -14.51 -3.19
CA GLN A 121 7.61 -13.29 -2.45
C GLN A 121 7.70 -13.48 -0.92
N ALA A 122 7.15 -14.57 -0.39
CA ALA A 122 7.16 -14.90 1.04
C ALA A 122 7.22 -16.41 1.28
N ARG A 123 8.00 -16.83 2.28
CA ARG A 123 8.25 -18.23 2.61
C ARG A 123 7.21 -18.78 3.58
N ASP A 124 7.14 -20.10 3.70
CA ASP A 124 6.43 -20.73 4.80
C ASP A 124 6.90 -20.15 6.14
N GLY A 125 5.94 -19.66 6.93
CA GLY A 125 6.19 -19.03 8.22
C GLY A 125 6.37 -17.52 8.19
N ASP A 126 6.51 -16.88 7.04
CA ASP A 126 6.50 -15.43 6.94
C ASP A 126 5.10 -14.88 7.26
N HIS A 127 5.00 -13.59 7.52
CA HIS A 127 3.74 -12.92 7.82
C HIS A 127 3.33 -11.98 6.69
N VAL A 128 2.05 -11.96 6.39
CA VAL A 128 1.44 -11.04 5.43
C VAL A 128 0.68 -10.01 6.23
N ILE A 129 1.07 -8.74 6.10
CA ILE A 129 0.35 -7.62 6.70
C ILE A 129 -0.70 -7.17 5.68
N MET A 130 -1.96 -7.17 6.07
CA MET A 130 -3.08 -6.81 5.20
C MET A 130 -3.89 -5.64 5.76
N LEU A 131 -4.43 -4.83 4.85
CA LEU A 131 -5.51 -3.87 5.10
C LEU A 131 -6.84 -4.55 4.76
N ASP A 132 -7.81 -4.46 5.67
CA ASP A 132 -9.18 -4.92 5.43
C ASP A 132 -9.78 -4.26 4.18
N ILE A 133 -10.48 -5.04 3.35
CA ILE A 133 -11.07 -4.54 2.10
C ILE A 133 -12.09 -3.41 2.34
N GLY A 134 -12.81 -3.40 3.47
CA GLY A 134 -13.77 -2.36 3.83
C GLY A 134 -13.13 -1.01 4.11
N GLU A 135 -11.84 -1.01 4.46
CA GLU A 135 -11.05 0.19 4.79
C GLU A 135 -10.19 0.66 3.61
N ALA A 136 -10.20 -0.08 2.50
CA ALA A 136 -9.40 0.23 1.33
C ALA A 136 -9.92 1.49 0.60
N PRO A 137 -9.05 2.44 0.22
CA PRO A 137 -9.46 3.69 -0.43
C PRO A 137 -9.85 3.51 -1.91
N ARG A 138 -9.71 2.29 -2.44
CA ARG A 138 -9.97 1.96 -3.85
C ARG A 138 -10.19 0.46 -4.02
N SER A 139 -10.82 0.10 -5.13
CA SER A 139 -10.83 -1.26 -5.67
C SER A 139 -9.42 -1.69 -6.11
N PHE A 140 -9.22 -3.01 -6.19
CA PHE A 140 -7.95 -3.60 -6.61
C PHE A 140 -7.71 -3.38 -8.11
N ARG A 141 -6.44 -3.48 -8.50
CA ARG A 141 -5.92 -3.26 -9.85
C ARG A 141 -4.87 -4.32 -10.14
N ALA A 142 -4.56 -4.53 -11.42
CA ALA A 142 -3.47 -5.42 -11.80
C ALA A 142 -2.15 -5.00 -11.13
N GLY A 143 -1.41 -5.98 -10.62
CA GLY A 143 -0.18 -5.81 -9.86
C GLY A 143 -0.37 -5.70 -8.34
N ASP A 144 -1.59 -5.48 -7.84
CA ASP A 144 -1.85 -5.50 -6.40
C ASP A 144 -1.68 -6.91 -5.84
N TRP A 145 -1.22 -6.99 -4.61
CA TRP A 145 -1.26 -8.21 -3.82
C TRP A 145 -2.48 -8.19 -2.91
N VAL A 146 -3.22 -9.30 -2.88
CA VAL A 146 -4.46 -9.40 -2.14
C VAL A 146 -4.53 -10.69 -1.32
N VAL A 147 -5.25 -10.62 -0.22
CA VAL A 147 -5.76 -11.80 0.49
C VAL A 147 -7.16 -12.09 -0.05
N ALA A 148 -7.39 -13.32 -0.47
CA ALA A 148 -8.67 -13.78 -0.97
C ALA A 148 -9.18 -14.96 -0.16
N GLU A 149 -10.48 -15.04 -0.03
CA GLU A 149 -11.19 -16.20 0.48
C GLU A 149 -11.91 -16.91 -0.66
N ARG A 150 -11.72 -18.22 -0.72
CA ARG A 150 -12.49 -19.10 -1.59
C ARG A 150 -13.38 -19.97 -0.73
N VAL A 151 -14.68 -19.90 -0.96
CA VAL A 151 -15.66 -20.79 -0.33
C VAL A 151 -16.01 -21.89 -1.32
N LYS A 152 -16.03 -23.14 -0.86
CA LYS A 152 -16.52 -24.28 -1.62
C LYS A 152 -17.21 -25.28 -0.71
N GLY A 153 -18.52 -25.47 -0.90
CA GLY A 153 -19.29 -26.49 -0.17
C GLY A 153 -19.19 -26.38 1.36
N GLY A 154 -19.24 -25.16 1.91
CA GLY A 154 -19.14 -24.90 3.36
C GLY A 154 -17.71 -24.91 3.92
N LEU A 155 -16.71 -25.19 3.08
CA LEU A 155 -15.30 -25.04 3.42
C LEU A 155 -14.75 -23.72 2.92
N LYS A 156 -13.77 -23.17 3.63
CA LYS A 156 -13.10 -21.92 3.31
C LYS A 156 -11.60 -22.12 3.16
N GLU A 157 -11.06 -21.60 2.08
CA GLU A 157 -9.63 -21.42 1.84
C GLU A 157 -9.32 -19.92 1.95
N THR A 158 -8.28 -19.55 2.71
CA THR A 158 -7.73 -18.18 2.72
C THR A 158 -6.36 -18.21 2.07
N THR A 159 -6.12 -17.39 1.05
CA THR A 159 -4.89 -17.41 0.27
C THR A 159 -4.42 -16.01 -0.11
N VAL A 160 -3.11 -15.86 -0.33
CA VAL A 160 -2.52 -14.66 -0.97
C VAL A 160 -2.27 -14.91 -2.45
N LYS A 161 -2.56 -13.90 -3.27
CA LYS A 161 -2.40 -13.92 -4.72
C LYS A 161 -2.05 -12.53 -5.25
N GLN A 162 -1.42 -12.47 -6.42
CA GLN A 162 -1.23 -11.23 -7.18
C GLN A 162 -2.37 -11.06 -8.18
N VAL A 163 -2.98 -9.89 -8.20
CA VAL A 163 -4.04 -9.55 -9.14
C VAL A 163 -3.45 -9.35 -10.53
N ARG A 164 -4.03 -10.01 -11.53
CA ARG A 164 -3.79 -9.77 -12.95
C ARG A 164 -5.11 -9.57 -13.68
N LYS A 165 -5.02 -9.00 -14.87
CA LYS A 165 -6.17 -8.87 -15.77
C LYS A 165 -6.02 -9.92 -16.86
N GLY A 166 -6.99 -10.82 -16.96
CA GLY A 166 -7.05 -11.84 -18.01
C GLY A 166 -7.23 -11.23 -19.40
N SER A 167 -6.96 -12.03 -20.43
CA SER A 167 -7.11 -11.59 -21.83
C SER A 167 -8.55 -11.26 -22.22
N ASP A 168 -9.51 -11.87 -21.53
CA ASP A 168 -10.95 -11.62 -21.66
C ASP A 168 -11.45 -10.44 -20.80
N GLY A 169 -10.54 -9.81 -20.04
CA GLY A 169 -10.84 -8.70 -19.14
C GLY A 169 -11.26 -9.11 -17.73
N SER A 170 -11.32 -10.41 -17.42
CA SER A 170 -11.60 -10.93 -16.07
C SER A 170 -10.48 -10.58 -15.08
N TRP A 171 -10.81 -10.60 -13.79
CA TRP A 171 -9.84 -10.44 -12.72
C TRP A 171 -9.34 -11.82 -12.27
N GLU A 172 -8.04 -12.02 -12.42
CA GLU A 172 -7.37 -13.29 -12.12
C GLU A 172 -6.44 -13.09 -10.91
N LEU A 173 -6.47 -14.04 -9.98
CA LEU A 173 -5.67 -14.04 -8.77
C LEU A 173 -4.59 -15.12 -8.90
N TRP A 174 -3.39 -14.69 -9.24
CA TRP A 174 -2.28 -15.58 -9.58
C TRP A 174 -1.41 -15.92 -8.38
N PRO A 175 -0.95 -17.18 -8.26
CA PRO A 175 0.17 -17.51 -7.38
C PRO A 175 1.46 -16.85 -7.89
N ASP A 176 2.48 -16.82 -7.04
CA ASP A 176 3.83 -16.38 -7.39
C ASP A 176 4.84 -17.38 -6.85
N SER A 177 4.85 -18.55 -7.50
CA SER A 177 5.60 -19.71 -7.05
C SER A 177 6.51 -20.25 -8.14
N ASP A 178 7.66 -20.82 -7.74
CA ASP A 178 8.44 -21.71 -8.60
C ASP A 178 7.98 -23.18 -8.55
N ASP A 179 7.06 -23.53 -7.65
CA ASP A 179 6.49 -24.85 -7.54
C ASP A 179 5.38 -25.07 -8.59
N GLN A 180 5.52 -26.15 -9.35
CA GLN A 180 4.60 -26.52 -10.44
C GLN A 180 3.16 -26.78 -9.97
N ARG A 181 2.95 -27.04 -8.68
CA ARG A 181 1.59 -27.20 -8.11
C ARG A 181 0.80 -25.89 -8.10
N PHE A 182 1.47 -24.74 -8.19
CA PHE A 182 0.86 -23.41 -8.07
C PHE A 182 1.08 -22.58 -9.32
N GLN A 183 0.41 -22.94 -10.42
CA GLN A 183 0.56 -22.27 -11.73
C GLN A 183 -0.77 -21.74 -12.29
N ASP A 184 -1.91 -22.12 -11.72
CA ASP A 184 -3.22 -21.70 -12.20
C ASP A 184 -3.79 -20.53 -11.37
N PRO A 185 -4.47 -19.55 -11.99
CA PRO A 185 -5.13 -18.47 -11.28
C PRO A 185 -6.46 -18.91 -10.66
N LEU A 186 -6.89 -18.19 -9.63
CA LEU A 186 -8.30 -18.17 -9.23
C LEU A 186 -9.01 -17.03 -9.96
N ILE A 187 -10.22 -17.27 -10.47
CA ILE A 187 -11.05 -16.22 -11.06
C ILE A 187 -11.90 -15.61 -9.96
N VAL A 188 -11.96 -14.29 -9.89
CA VAL A 188 -12.86 -13.60 -8.95
C VAL A 188 -14.29 -13.83 -9.40
N GLU A 189 -15.09 -14.46 -8.55
CA GLU A 189 -16.46 -14.87 -8.85
C GLU A 189 -17.33 -14.74 -7.60
N ASP A 190 -18.54 -14.21 -7.77
CA ASP A 190 -19.52 -14.09 -6.69
C ASP A 190 -20.61 -15.13 -6.87
N GLY A 191 -20.71 -16.05 -5.92
CA GLY A 191 -21.69 -17.13 -5.89
C GLY A 191 -22.09 -17.47 -4.44
N GLU A 192 -23.29 -18.02 -4.26
CA GLU A 192 -23.82 -18.30 -2.92
C GLU A 192 -23.15 -19.51 -2.24
N ALA A 193 -22.88 -20.58 -3.00
CA ALA A 193 -22.30 -21.81 -2.48
C ALA A 193 -20.79 -21.94 -2.76
N ASP A 194 -20.35 -21.40 -3.90
CA ASP A 194 -18.96 -21.36 -4.35
C ASP A 194 -18.62 -19.91 -4.73
N SER A 195 -17.58 -19.34 -4.12
CA SER A 195 -17.16 -17.97 -4.44
C SER A 195 -15.68 -17.74 -4.21
N VAL A 196 -15.15 -16.71 -4.86
CA VAL A 196 -13.78 -16.20 -4.66
C VAL A 196 -13.87 -14.70 -4.43
N LYS A 197 -13.56 -14.26 -3.21
CA LYS A 197 -13.70 -12.86 -2.77
C LYS A 197 -12.37 -12.32 -2.27
N VAL A 198 -12.03 -11.11 -2.68
CA VAL A 198 -10.92 -10.37 -2.08
C VAL A 198 -11.36 -9.81 -0.74
N ILE A 199 -10.65 -10.16 0.33
CA ILE A 199 -10.95 -9.73 1.70
C ILE A 199 -9.95 -8.69 2.24
N GLY A 200 -8.86 -8.44 1.52
CA GLY A 200 -8.01 -7.30 1.81
C GLY A 200 -6.78 -7.17 0.90
N PHE A 201 -6.08 -6.07 1.09
CA PHE A 201 -4.86 -5.73 0.35
C PHE A 201 -3.63 -6.06 1.16
N VAL A 202 -2.64 -6.70 0.55
CA VAL A 202 -1.34 -6.87 1.19
C VAL A 202 -0.62 -5.53 1.21
N LEU A 203 -0.26 -5.08 2.41
CA LEU A 203 0.56 -3.90 2.65
C LEU A 203 2.05 -4.25 2.68
N ASP A 204 2.39 -5.41 3.24
CA ASP A 204 3.79 -5.84 3.38
C ASP A 204 3.93 -7.36 3.55
N PHE A 205 5.10 -7.88 3.18
CA PHE A 205 5.54 -9.25 3.43
C PHE A 205 6.68 -9.22 4.45
N MET A 206 6.35 -9.59 5.68
CA MET A 206 7.30 -9.58 6.78
C MET A 206 7.95 -10.95 6.92
N ARG A 207 9.28 -10.98 6.74
CA ARG A 207 10.02 -12.22 6.91
C ARG A 207 10.10 -12.60 8.37
N SER A 208 9.83 -13.87 8.65
CA SER A 208 10.19 -14.45 9.94
C SER A 208 11.70 -14.35 10.11
N GLY A 209 12.13 -13.93 11.30
CA GLY A 209 13.53 -13.87 11.67
C GLY A 209 14.15 -15.26 11.77
N THR A 210 15.29 -15.35 12.48
CA THR A 210 15.92 -16.65 12.74
C THR A 210 15.00 -17.50 13.62
N ARG A 211 14.64 -18.68 13.13
CA ARG A 211 14.05 -19.75 13.94
C ARG A 211 15.20 -20.46 14.66
N PHE A 212 15.22 -20.41 15.99
CA PHE A 212 16.17 -21.16 16.83
C PHE A 212 15.69 -22.60 17.02
#